data_AF-A0A4S2S3B2-F1
#
_entry.id   AF-A0A4S2S3B2-F1
#
_cell.length_a   1.000
_cell.length_b   1.000
_cell.length_c   1.000
_cell.angle_alpha   90.00
_cell.angle_beta   90.00
_cell.angle_gamma   90.00
#
_symmetry.space_group_name_H-M   'P 1'
#
loop_
_entity.id
_entity.type
_entity.pdbx_description
1 polymer ?
#
loop_
_entity_poly.entity_id
_entity_poly.type
_entity_poly.pdbx_seq_one_letter_code
_entity_poly.pdbx_strand_id
1 'polypeptide(L)' 'MATRTTMSPPVHLSLPADAPRPAADCDVCAALAGQRSEAHRRGDHSAVSDCNVEIVAHRGRSRC' A
#
# COMPACT_ATOMS: atom_id res chain seq x y z
N MET A 1 6.27 19.07 44.24
CA MET A 1 5.47 17.84 44.05
C MET A 1 5.89 17.22 42.73
N ALA A 2 6.19 15.92 42.69
CA ALA A 2 6.59 15.23 41.46
C ALA A 2 5.34 14.76 40.69
N THR A 3 5.24 15.10 39.41
CA THR A 3 4.12 14.69 38.55
C THR A 3 4.21 13.20 38.25
N ARG A 4 3.17 12.44 38.58
CA ARG A 4 3.07 11.00 38.33
C ARG A 4 2.71 10.77 36.86
N THR A 5 3.63 10.25 36.07
CA THR A 5 3.36 9.81 34.69
C THR A 5 2.84 8.38 34.70
N THR A 6 1.64 8.17 34.16
CA THR A 6 1.08 6.84 33.90
C THR A 6 1.00 6.60 32.40
N MET A 7 1.11 5.35 31.96
CA MET A 7 0.93 5.00 30.55
C MET A 7 -0.44 5.47 30.06
N SER A 8 -0.47 6.07 28.86
CA SER A 8 -1.72 6.35 28.16
C SER A 8 -2.46 5.05 27.83
N PRO A 9 -3.80 5.10 27.73
CA PRO A 9 -4.58 3.97 27.23
C PRO A 9 -4.08 3.47 25.87
N PRO A 10 -4.32 2.18 25.54
CA PRO A 10 -3.96 1.64 24.23
C PRO A 10 -4.59 2.43 23.08
N VAL A 11 -3.83 2.62 22.01
CA VAL A 11 -4.37 3.18 20.76
C VAL A 11 -5.10 2.10 19.97
N HIS A 12 -6.27 2.43 19.45
CA HIS A 12 -7.02 1.54 18.57
C HIS A 12 -6.69 1.90 17.12
N LEU A 13 -6.12 0.94 16.38
CA LEU A 13 -5.81 1.07 14.96
C LEU A 13 -6.85 0.31 14.13
N SER A 14 -7.30 0.93 13.05
CA SER A 14 -8.10 0.25 12.03
C SER A 14 -7.23 -0.70 11.21
N LEU A 15 -7.87 -1.68 10.56
CA LEU A 15 -7.18 -2.52 9.58
C LEU A 15 -6.67 -1.67 8.41
N PRO A 16 -5.51 -2.03 7.83
CA PRO A 16 -5.05 -1.42 6.58
C PRO A 16 -6.10 -1.58 5.48
N ALA A 17 -6.18 -0.60 4.58
CA ALA A 17 -6.99 -0.71 3.39
C ALA A 17 -6.47 -1.81 2.45
N ASP A 18 -7.37 -2.34 1.63
CA ASP A 18 -6.99 -3.29 0.59
C ASP A 18 -5.99 -2.70 -0.41
N ALA A 19 -5.21 -3.58 -1.03
CA ALA A 19 -4.29 -3.18 -2.09
C ALA A 19 -5.05 -2.50 -3.25
N PRO A 20 -4.47 -1.44 -3.85
CA PRO A 20 -5.11 -0.70 -4.93
C PRO A 20 -5.40 -1.62 -6.11
N ARG A 21 -6.62 -1.51 -6.65
CA ARG A 21 -7.00 -2.20 -7.89
C ARG A 21 -6.34 -1.50 -9.07
N PRO A 22 -5.81 -2.23 -10.08
CA PRO A 22 -5.42 -1.60 -11.34
C PRO A 22 -6.64 -0.95 -12.01
N ALA A 23 -6.44 0.11 -12.80
CA ALA A 23 -7.54 0.64 -13.61
C ALA A 23 -7.89 -0.34 -14.75
N ALA A 24 -9.17 -0.35 -15.15
CA ALA A 24 -9.57 -1.05 -16.36
C ALA A 24 -8.89 -0.40 -17.58
N ASP A 25 -8.50 -1.22 -18.55
CA ASP A 25 -7.97 -0.80 -19.85
C ASP A 25 -6.67 0.04 -19.81
N CYS A 26 -5.89 -0.07 -18.74
CA CYS A 26 -4.54 0.52 -18.67
C CYS A 26 -3.48 -0.57 -18.57
N ASP A 27 -2.69 -0.70 -19.64
CA ASP A 27 -1.61 -1.69 -19.74
C ASP A 27 -0.52 -1.50 -18.67
N VAL A 28 -0.23 -0.26 -18.27
CA VAL A 28 0.73 0.04 -17.20
C VAL A 28 0.21 -0.49 -15.86
N CYS A 29 -1.06 -0.23 -15.54
CA CYS A 29 -1.68 -0.75 -14.33
C CYS A 29 -1.74 -2.28 -14.33
N ALA A 30 -2.03 -2.90 -15.48
CA ALA A 30 -2.03 -4.35 -15.63
C ALA A 30 -0.63 -4.94 -15.42
N ALA A 31 0.41 -4.32 -15.99
CA ALA A 31 1.79 -4.73 -15.82
C ALA A 31 2.24 -4.63 -14.35
N LEU A 32 1.93 -3.52 -13.67
CA LEU A 32 2.22 -3.34 -12.23
C LEU A 32 1.49 -4.37 -11.37
N ALA A 33 0.23 -4.71 -11.70
CA ALA A 33 -0.50 -5.76 -11.01
C ALA A 33 0.15 -7.14 -11.19
N GLY A 34 0.67 -7.45 -12.38
CA GLY A 34 1.43 -8.67 -12.63
C GLY A 34 2.74 -8.73 -11.83
N GLN A 35 3.51 -7.62 -11.83
CA GLN A 35 4.73 -7.49 -11.05
C GLN A 35 4.47 -7.67 -9.55
N ARG A 36 3.38 -7.09 -9.04
CA ARG A 36 2.94 -7.22 -7.65
C ARG A 36 2.63 -8.67 -7.29
N SER A 37 1.84 -9.36 -8.10
CA SER A 37 1.48 -10.76 -7.85
C SER A 37 2.72 -11.67 -7.80
N GLU A 38 3.64 -11.43 -8.72
CA GLU A 38 4.88 -12.18 -8.76
C GLU A 38 5.78 -11.83 -7.55
N ALA A 39 5.94 -10.55 -7.19
CA ALA A 39 6.65 -10.13 -5.97
C ALA A 39 6.09 -10.79 -4.70
N HIS A 40 4.76 -10.85 -4.60
CA HIS A 40 4.07 -11.54 -3.51
C HIS A 40 4.42 -13.04 -3.48
N ARG A 41 4.49 -13.70 -4.64
CA ARG A 41 4.87 -15.13 -4.74
C ARG A 41 6.30 -15.40 -4.26
N ARG A 42 7.21 -14.44 -4.42
CA ARG A 42 8.61 -14.52 -3.93
C ARG A 42 8.79 -14.07 -2.47
N GLY A 43 7.73 -13.56 -1.82
CA GLY A 43 7.80 -13.00 -0.46
C GLY A 43 8.44 -11.62 -0.39
N ASP A 44 8.60 -10.93 -1.52
CA ASP A 44 9.18 -9.59 -1.58
C ASP A 44 8.09 -8.54 -1.31
N HIS A 45 7.78 -8.33 -0.04
CA HIS A 45 6.76 -7.38 0.39
C HIS A 45 7.16 -5.92 0.17
N SER A 46 8.46 -5.62 0.00
CA SER A 46 8.91 -4.28 -0.37
C SER A 46 8.46 -3.97 -1.79
N ALA A 47 8.77 -4.85 -2.75
CA ALA A 47 8.35 -4.67 -4.15
C ALA A 47 6.82 -4.70 -4.32
N VAL A 48 6.10 -5.46 -3.50
CA VAL A 48 4.61 -5.42 -3.46
C VAL A 48 4.12 -4.02 -3.08
N SER A 49 4.73 -3.41 -2.06
CA SER A 49 4.37 -2.06 -1.61
C SER A 49 4.70 -1.02 -2.67
N ASP A 50 5.86 -1.12 -3.31
CA ASP A 50 6.26 -0.21 -4.40
C ASP A 50 5.25 -0.26 -5.55
N CYS A 51 4.83 -1.46 -5.99
CA CYS A 51 3.81 -1.60 -7.02
C CYS A 51 2.46 -0.96 -6.62
N ASN A 52 2.08 -1.04 -5.34
CA ASN A 52 0.86 -0.39 -4.85
C ASN A 52 0.94 1.13 -4.93
N VAL A 53 2.08 1.71 -4.51
CA VAL A 53 2.32 3.15 -4.59
C VAL A 53 2.30 3.61 -6.04
N GLU A 54 2.94 2.88 -6.95
CA GLU A 54 3.00 3.23 -8.37
C GLU A 54 1.61 3.16 -9.05
N ILE A 55 0.77 2.17 -8.73
CA ILE A 55 -0.61 2.11 -9.26
C ILE A 55 -1.41 3.35 -8.85
N VAL A 56 -1.26 3.82 -7.60
CA VAL A 56 -1.94 5.04 -7.11
C VAL A 56 -1.34 6.29 -7.77
N ALA A 57 -0.01 6.37 -7.85
CA ALA A 57 0.69 7.51 -8.42
C ALA A 57 0.37 7.69 -9.91
N HIS A 58 0.33 6.59 -10.68
CA HIS A 58 0.06 6.61 -12.12
C HIS A 58 -1.29 7.26 -12.44
N ARG A 59 -2.32 6.95 -11.65
CA ARG A 59 -3.66 7.56 -11.78
C ARG A 59 -3.64 9.07 -11.61
N GLY A 60 -2.81 9.59 -10.70
CA GLY A 60 -2.70 11.03 -10.44
C GLY A 60 -1.76 11.77 -11.38
N ARG A 61 -0.66 11.14 -11.79
CA ARG A 61 0.46 11.80 -12.51
C ARG A 61 0.36 11.70 -14.03
N SER A 62 -0.04 10.54 -14.54
CA SER A 62 0.11 10.22 -15.97
C SER A 62 -1.21 10.16 -16.72
N ARG A 63 -2.34 10.37 -16.03
CA ARG A 63 -3.70 10.00 -16.46
C ARG A 63 -3.77 8.54 -16.85
N CYS A 64 -4.46 7.80 -16.00
CA CYS A 64 -4.92 6.46 -16.30
C CYS A 64 -6.28 6.52 -17.00
#